data_AF-A0A924RVI8-F1
#
_entry.id   AF-A0A924RVI8-F1
#
_cell.length_a   1.000
_cell.length_b   1.000
_cell.length_c   1.000
_cell.angle_alpha   90.00
_cell.angle_beta   90.00
_cell.angle_gamma   90.00
#
_symmetry.space_group_name_H-M   'P 1'
#
loop_
_entity.id
_entity.type
_entity.pdbx_description
1 polymer ?
#
loop_
_entity_poly.entity_id
_entity_poly.type
_entity_poly.pdbx_seq_one_letter_code
_entity_poly.pdbx_strand_id
1 'polypeptide(L)'
;MWQSIFDSSWFNFLFCVLLFLSIGAGVLYSAHYKKKHKWENSGIENAVVGIFGLIISFTFLQAGNAHHERYAYIHKQANSIDMLYRYSKEMPDTFNRQTKLFLLTFINYQLTYKPKQSDEDFLANAEKIIDSYWSYLVYYKKQSTSITNANQLNKISDCLDQLQSFFILNAYSYSERAPSFVMLLLVIMSLLIGFLVGFMNAVKTKIHYIVPLIYFVMVALTMMVISDLNNPFTGSIKPNYHHLIMTYEYIKNN
;
A
#
# COMPACT_ATOMS: atom_id res chain seq x y z
N MET A 1 4.68 3.58 -17.71
CA MET A 1 3.61 3.34 -18.71
C MET A 1 2.72 2.16 -18.35
N TRP A 2 3.25 1.01 -17.93
CA TRP A 2 2.43 -0.16 -17.58
C TRP A 2 1.64 -0.02 -16.26
N GLN A 3 2.15 0.75 -15.30
CA GLN A 3 1.52 0.89 -13.97
C GLN A 3 0.13 1.52 -14.02
N SER A 4 -0.09 2.50 -14.90
CA SER A 4 -1.40 3.14 -15.07
C SER A 4 -2.47 2.19 -15.61
N ILE A 5 -2.08 1.15 -16.34
CA ILE A 5 -3.01 0.11 -16.81
C ILE A 5 -3.52 -0.70 -15.62
N PHE A 6 -2.61 -1.15 -14.75
CA PHE A 6 -2.96 -1.95 -13.57
C PHE A 6 -3.73 -1.18 -12.50
N ASP A 7 -3.56 0.14 -12.46
CA ASP A 7 -4.26 1.02 -11.52
C ASP A 7 -5.72 1.31 -11.92
N SER A 8 -6.09 1.05 -13.16
CA SER A 8 -7.43 1.33 -13.67
C SER A 8 -8.46 0.32 -13.13
N SER A 9 -9.62 0.79 -12.66
CA SER A 9 -10.72 -0.11 -12.26
C SER A 9 -11.18 -1.03 -13.40
N TRP A 10 -10.98 -0.60 -14.65
CA TRP A 10 -11.25 -1.41 -15.84
C TRP A 10 -10.34 -2.63 -15.97
N PHE A 11 -9.13 -2.59 -15.41
CA PHE A 11 -8.20 -3.71 -15.46
C PHE A 11 -8.78 -4.95 -14.77
N ASN A 12 -9.35 -4.79 -13.57
CA ASN A 12 -9.94 -5.92 -12.84
C ASN A 12 -11.10 -6.56 -13.60
N PHE A 13 -11.95 -5.74 -14.21
CA PHE A 13 -13.04 -6.24 -15.05
C PHE A 13 -12.52 -6.98 -16.29
N LEU A 14 -11.60 -6.35 -17.03
CA LEU A 14 -10.97 -6.94 -18.22
C LEU A 14 -10.25 -8.25 -17.87
N PHE A 15 -9.55 -8.29 -16.74
CA PHE A 15 -8.88 -9.48 -16.24
C PHE A 15 -9.87 -10.63 -16.00
N CYS A 16 -10.99 -10.37 -15.33
CA CYS A 16 -12.03 -11.39 -15.14
C CYS A 16 -12.59 -11.90 -16.47
N VAL A 17 -12.85 -11.01 -17.43
CA VAL A 17 -13.32 -11.41 -18.77
C VAL A 17 -12.29 -12.28 -19.47
N LEU A 18 -11.02 -11.88 -19.48
CA LEU A 18 -9.93 -12.64 -20.09
C LEU A 18 -9.72 -13.99 -19.42
N LEU A 19 -9.80 -14.06 -18.09
CA LEU A 19 -9.68 -15.31 -17.33
C LEU A 19 -10.82 -16.28 -17.69
N PHE A 20 -12.05 -15.77 -17.76
CA PHE A 20 -13.21 -16.56 -18.16
C PHE A 20 -13.07 -17.07 -19.61
N LEU A 21 -12.66 -16.20 -20.53
CA LEU A 21 -12.41 -16.57 -21.93
C LEU A 21 -11.28 -17.61 -22.04
N SER A 22 -10.23 -17.50 -21.24
CA SER A 22 -9.13 -18.47 -21.25
C SER A 22 -9.59 -19.86 -20.81
N ILE A 23 -10.38 -19.95 -19.74
CA ILE A 23 -11.00 -21.21 -19.29
C ILE A 23 -11.89 -21.78 -20.40
N GLY A 24 -12.73 -20.94 -21.00
CA GLY A 24 -13.59 -21.34 -22.13
C GLY A 24 -12.80 -21.84 -23.34
N ALA A 25 -11.71 -21.17 -23.69
CA ALA A 25 -10.81 -21.58 -24.77
C ALA A 25 -10.19 -22.96 -24.50
N GLY A 26 -9.79 -23.24 -23.26
CA GLY A 26 -9.34 -24.56 -22.83
C GLY A 26 -10.40 -25.64 -23.03
N VAL A 27 -11.64 -25.35 -22.64
CA VAL A 27 -12.79 -26.25 -22.83
C VAL A 27 -13.04 -26.53 -24.31
N LEU A 28 -13.09 -25.49 -25.15
CA LEU A 28 -13.32 -25.61 -26.59
C LEU A 28 -12.19 -26.39 -27.28
N TYR A 29 -10.93 -26.10 -26.93
CA TYR A 29 -9.78 -26.78 -27.48
C TYR A 29 -9.79 -28.28 -27.13
N SER A 30 -10.20 -28.63 -25.90
CA SER A 30 -10.31 -30.03 -25.49
C SER A 30 -11.30 -30.83 -26.36
N ALA A 31 -12.40 -30.21 -26.81
CA ALA A 31 -13.41 -30.86 -27.64
C ALA A 31 -12.86 -31.20 -29.03
N HIS A 32 -11.95 -30.38 -29.57
CA HIS A 32 -11.22 -30.71 -30.79
C HIS A 32 -10.16 -31.79 -30.54
N TYR A 33 -9.41 -31.66 -29.44
CA TYR A 33 -8.29 -32.54 -29.10
C TYR A 33 -8.73 -34.01 -28.91
N LYS A 34 -9.81 -34.24 -28.15
CA LYS A 34 -10.36 -35.59 -27.90
C LYS A 34 -10.71 -36.39 -29.14
N LYS A 35 -11.07 -35.71 -30.23
CA LYS A 35 -11.45 -36.39 -31.49
C LYS A 35 -10.26 -37.09 -32.13
N LYS A 36 -9.03 -36.64 -31.84
CA LYS A 36 -7.80 -37.10 -32.49
C LYS A 36 -6.82 -37.78 -31.53
N HIS A 37 -6.84 -37.42 -30.25
CA HIS A 37 -5.85 -37.85 -29.27
C HIS A 37 -6.49 -38.20 -27.93
N LYS A 38 -5.86 -39.14 -27.20
CA LYS A 38 -6.15 -39.43 -25.81
C LYS A 38 -5.13 -38.72 -24.93
N TRP A 39 -5.61 -37.84 -24.05
CA TRP A 39 -4.74 -37.13 -23.11
C TRP A 39 -4.40 -38.03 -21.91
N GLU A 40 -3.12 -38.05 -21.53
CA GLU A 40 -2.64 -38.69 -20.31
C GLU A 40 -1.98 -37.64 -19.42
N ASN A 41 -2.38 -37.57 -18.15
CA ASN A 41 -1.81 -36.60 -17.21
C ASN A 41 -0.36 -36.96 -16.90
N SER A 42 0.53 -35.99 -17.06
CA SER A 42 1.96 -36.16 -16.77
C SER A 42 2.32 -35.89 -15.31
N GLY A 43 1.44 -35.23 -14.55
CA GLY A 43 1.70 -34.76 -13.19
C GLY A 43 2.37 -33.38 -13.14
N ILE A 44 3.01 -32.95 -14.23
CA ILE A 44 3.64 -31.62 -14.37
C ILE A 44 2.60 -30.51 -14.21
N GLU A 45 1.33 -30.77 -14.56
CA GLU A 45 0.23 -29.81 -14.46
C GLU A 45 0.06 -29.33 -13.00
N ASN A 46 0.19 -30.24 -12.04
CA ASN A 46 0.08 -29.92 -10.62
C ASN A 46 1.28 -29.06 -10.15
N ALA A 47 2.48 -29.32 -10.67
CA ALA A 47 3.66 -28.53 -10.35
C ALA A 47 3.55 -27.09 -10.87
N VAL A 48 3.06 -26.90 -12.10
CA VAL A 48 2.84 -25.57 -12.69
C VAL A 48 1.77 -24.80 -11.92
N VAL A 49 0.67 -25.44 -11.53
CA VAL A 49 -0.36 -24.84 -10.67
C VAL A 49 0.22 -24.46 -9.30
N GLY A 50 1.05 -25.33 -8.71
CA GLY A 50 1.72 -25.09 -7.44
C GLY A 50 2.65 -23.88 -7.48
N ILE A 51 3.47 -23.75 -8.53
CA ILE A 51 4.36 -22.60 -8.73
C ILE A 51 3.57 -21.30 -8.85
N PHE A 52 2.47 -21.30 -9.61
CA PHE A 52 1.60 -20.13 -9.68
C PHE A 52 0.98 -19.77 -8.33
N GLY A 53 0.54 -20.78 -7.56
CA GLY A 53 0.08 -20.60 -6.18
C GLY A 53 1.14 -19.93 -5.28
N LEU A 54 2.42 -20.26 -5.45
CA LEU A 54 3.50 -19.60 -4.72
C LEU A 54 3.70 -18.15 -5.17
N ILE A 55 3.72 -17.88 -6.47
CA ILE A 55 3.94 -16.52 -7.00
C ILE A 55 2.79 -15.59 -6.57
N ILE A 56 1.55 -16.05 -6.66
CA ILE A 56 0.39 -15.25 -6.23
C ILE A 56 0.41 -15.00 -4.72
N SER A 57 0.79 -16.00 -3.91
CA SER A 57 0.94 -15.87 -2.45
C SER A 57 2.01 -14.85 -2.06
N PHE A 58 3.21 -14.92 -2.65
CA PHE A 58 4.27 -13.96 -2.37
C PHE A 58 3.93 -12.54 -2.83
N THR A 59 3.23 -12.39 -3.95
CA THR A 59 2.80 -11.08 -4.42
C THR A 59 1.71 -10.49 -3.52
N PHE A 60 0.77 -11.31 -3.06
CA PHE A 60 -0.22 -10.92 -2.06
C PHE A 60 0.43 -10.49 -0.75
N LEU A 61 1.40 -11.25 -0.24
CA LEU A 61 2.15 -10.91 0.97
C LEU A 61 2.90 -9.59 0.82
N GLN A 62 3.58 -9.37 -0.32
CA GLN A 62 4.30 -8.13 -0.59
C GLN A 62 3.35 -6.92 -0.59
N ALA A 63 2.22 -7.02 -1.29
CA ALA A 63 1.23 -5.95 -1.34
C ALA A 63 0.63 -5.67 0.05
N GLY A 64 0.37 -6.73 0.84
CA GLY A 64 -0.09 -6.63 2.22
C GLY A 64 0.92 -5.95 3.15
N ASN A 65 2.21 -6.28 3.02
CA ASN A 65 3.29 -5.66 3.81
C ASN A 65 3.42 -4.17 3.51
N ALA A 66 3.39 -3.78 2.23
CA ALA A 66 3.44 -2.37 1.84
C ALA A 66 2.26 -1.56 2.43
N HIS A 67 1.06 -2.16 2.47
CA HIS A 67 -0.08 -1.54 3.15
C HIS A 67 0.12 -1.44 4.67
N HIS A 68 0.64 -2.49 5.31
CA HIS A 68 0.93 -2.48 6.74
C HIS A 68 1.98 -1.43 7.12
N GLU A 69 3.03 -1.26 6.31
CA GLU A 69 4.10 -0.28 6.51
C GLU A 69 3.57 1.16 6.44
N ARG A 70 2.74 1.48 5.44
CA ARG A 70 2.04 2.78 5.36
C ARG A 70 1.32 3.12 6.67
N TYR A 71 0.54 2.16 7.18
CA TYR A 71 -0.20 2.32 8.43
C TYR A 71 0.75 2.47 9.64
N ALA A 72 1.82 1.69 9.68
CA ALA A 72 2.84 1.78 10.73
C ALA A 72 3.55 3.15 10.73
N TYR A 73 3.85 3.73 9.56
CA TYR A 73 4.44 5.06 9.47
C TYR A 73 3.53 6.15 10.03
N ILE A 74 2.22 6.09 9.75
CA ILE A 74 1.24 7.03 10.34
C ILE A 74 1.22 6.91 11.87
N HIS A 75 1.26 5.70 12.41
CA HIS A 75 1.32 5.51 13.85
C HIS A 75 2.58 6.07 14.48
N LYS A 76 3.74 5.81 13.86
CA LYS A 76 5.03 6.32 14.33
C LYS A 76 5.06 7.85 14.26
N GLN A 77 4.53 8.43 13.19
CA GLN A 77 4.39 9.88 13.04
C GLN A 77 3.51 10.49 14.15
N ALA A 78 2.33 9.92 14.41
CA ALA A 78 1.44 10.37 15.48
C ALA A 78 2.10 10.27 16.87
N ASN A 79 2.90 9.23 17.11
CA ASN A 79 3.67 9.11 18.35
C ASN A 79 4.76 10.20 18.47
N SER A 80 5.51 10.47 17.40
CA SER A 80 6.50 11.56 17.39
C SER A 80 5.85 12.93 17.62
N ILE A 81 4.66 13.16 17.08
CA ILE A 81 3.85 14.36 17.34
C ILE A 81 3.47 14.47 18.82
N ASP A 82 2.96 13.39 19.43
CA ASP A 82 2.59 13.38 20.85
C ASP A 82 3.80 13.64 21.75
N MET A 83 4.95 12.99 21.48
CA MET A 83 6.19 13.23 22.21
C MET A 83 6.66 14.68 22.07
N LEU A 84 6.62 15.23 20.85
CA LEU A 84 7.00 16.62 20.59
C LEU A 84 6.12 17.61 21.38
N TYR A 85 4.81 17.38 21.39
CA TYR A 85 3.88 18.18 22.17
C TYR A 85 4.13 18.05 23.69
N ARG A 86 4.34 16.83 24.21
CA ARG A 86 4.63 16.61 25.63
C ARG A 86 5.92 17.31 26.07
N TYR A 87 7.01 17.13 25.35
CA TYR A 87 8.28 17.77 25.69
C TYR A 87 8.22 19.29 25.57
N SER A 88 7.37 19.83 24.69
CA SER A 88 7.14 21.28 24.63
C SER A 88 6.46 21.84 25.89
N LYS A 89 5.73 21.04 26.68
CA LYS A 89 5.12 21.47 27.95
C LYS A 89 6.15 21.67 29.06
N GLU A 90 7.33 21.12 28.92
CA GLU A 90 8.46 21.32 29.83
C GLU A 90 9.24 22.61 29.51
N MET A 91 8.86 23.31 28.43
CA MET A 91 9.43 24.59 27.99
C MET A 91 8.53 25.77 28.42
N PRO A 92 9.01 27.02 28.32
CA PRO A 92 8.16 28.19 28.58
C PRO A 92 6.86 28.17 27.78
N ASP A 93 5.78 28.73 28.33
CA ASP A 93 4.45 28.71 27.71
C ASP A 93 4.42 29.26 26.28
N THR A 94 5.28 30.24 25.97
CA THR A 94 5.42 30.76 24.61
C THR A 94 5.93 29.70 23.63
N PHE A 95 6.87 28.86 24.06
CA PHE A 95 7.38 27.74 23.28
C PHE A 95 6.30 26.69 23.09
N ASN A 96 5.66 26.24 24.17
CA ASN A 96 4.57 25.27 24.10
C ASN A 96 3.46 25.71 23.13
N ARG A 97 3.02 26.97 23.22
CA ARG A 97 1.97 27.53 22.35
C ARG A 97 2.40 27.52 20.88
N GLN A 98 3.64 27.88 20.59
CA GLN A 98 4.15 27.86 19.21
C GLN A 98 4.27 26.44 18.67
N THR A 99 4.73 25.48 19.48
CA THR A 99 4.75 24.05 19.12
C THR A 99 3.35 23.52 18.86
N LYS A 100 2.38 23.85 19.71
CA LYS A 100 0.97 23.48 19.51
C LYS A 100 0.43 24.02 18.19
N LEU A 101 0.66 25.30 17.88
CA LEU A 101 0.24 25.90 16.61
C LEU A 101 0.88 25.20 15.39
N PHE A 102 2.18 24.93 15.45
CA PHE A 102 2.89 24.18 14.42
C PHE A 102 2.25 22.80 14.20
N LEU A 103 2.07 22.01 15.26
CA LEU A 103 1.54 20.65 15.17
C LEU A 103 0.11 20.64 14.60
N LEU A 104 -0.77 21.53 15.09
CA LEU A 104 -2.14 21.62 14.56
C LEU A 104 -2.16 22.02 13.08
N THR A 105 -1.29 22.95 12.68
CA THR A 105 -1.18 23.39 11.27
C THR A 105 -0.69 22.24 10.40
N PHE A 106 0.38 21.56 10.81
CA PHE A 106 0.99 20.46 10.08
C PHE A 106 0.03 19.27 9.93
N ILE A 107 -0.61 18.84 11.03
CA ILE A 107 -1.55 17.72 10.99
C ILE A 107 -2.77 18.06 10.15
N ASN A 108 -3.33 19.27 10.29
CA ASN A 108 -4.47 19.69 9.47
C ASN A 108 -4.10 19.74 7.97
N TYR A 109 -2.90 20.21 7.64
CA TYR A 109 -2.38 20.21 6.27
C TYR A 109 -2.31 18.78 5.70
N GLN A 110 -1.84 17.81 6.49
CA GLN A 110 -1.79 16.41 6.08
C GLN A 110 -3.19 15.75 5.98
N LEU A 111 -4.10 16.04 6.90
CA LEU A 111 -5.44 15.44 6.93
C LEU A 111 -6.38 15.98 5.83
N THR A 112 -6.18 17.22 5.41
CA THR A 112 -6.96 17.85 4.32
C THR A 112 -6.44 17.46 2.93
N TYR A 113 -5.21 16.97 2.86
CA TYR A 113 -4.59 16.56 1.62
C TYR A 113 -5.17 15.25 1.09
N LYS A 114 -5.34 15.19 -0.24
CA LYS A 114 -5.80 14.02 -0.98
C LYS A 114 -4.64 13.52 -1.85
N PRO A 115 -4.01 12.39 -1.52
CA PRO A 115 -2.85 11.88 -2.24
C PRO A 115 -3.11 11.69 -3.74
N LYS A 116 -2.20 12.17 -4.60
CA LYS A 116 -2.16 11.94 -6.05
C LYS A 116 -0.79 11.39 -6.48
N GLN A 117 -0.74 10.95 -7.74
CA GLN A 117 0.38 10.20 -8.32
C GLN A 117 1.69 11.02 -8.51
N SER A 118 1.65 12.35 -8.33
CA SER A 118 2.79 13.26 -8.32
C SER A 118 2.40 14.51 -7.54
N ASP A 119 2.84 14.58 -6.28
CA ASP A 119 2.50 15.69 -5.39
C ASP A 119 3.77 16.22 -4.72
N GLU A 120 4.73 16.63 -5.56
CA GLU A 120 5.95 17.34 -5.14
C GLU A 120 5.59 18.63 -4.37
N ASP A 121 4.54 19.34 -4.81
CA ASP A 121 4.03 20.53 -4.14
C ASP A 121 3.55 20.24 -2.71
N PHE A 122 2.94 19.08 -2.49
CA PHE A 122 2.48 18.71 -1.15
C PHE A 122 3.65 18.56 -0.19
N LEU A 123 4.67 17.82 -0.62
CA LEU A 123 5.90 17.59 0.13
C LEU A 123 6.64 18.90 0.37
N ALA A 124 6.83 19.71 -0.67
CA ALA A 124 7.53 21.00 -0.55
C ALA A 124 6.83 21.96 0.42
N ASN A 125 5.50 21.98 0.45
CA ASN A 125 4.76 22.82 1.39
C ASN A 125 4.75 22.24 2.81
N ALA A 126 4.72 20.92 2.99
CA ALA A 126 4.90 20.30 4.30
C ALA A 126 6.29 20.60 4.88
N GLU A 127 7.32 20.52 4.03
CA GLU A 127 8.71 20.84 4.37
C GLU A 127 8.84 22.30 4.82
N LYS A 128 8.23 23.26 4.11
CA LYS A 128 8.19 24.67 4.56
C LYS A 128 7.60 24.84 5.97
N ILE A 129 6.56 24.09 6.32
CA ILE A 129 5.94 24.15 7.66
C ILE A 129 6.93 23.62 8.71
N ILE A 130 7.60 22.50 8.43
CA ILE A 130 8.62 21.91 9.30
C ILE A 130 9.83 22.83 9.45
N ASP A 131 10.36 23.38 8.35
CA ASP A 131 11.52 24.28 8.32
C ASP A 131 11.27 25.59 9.08
N SER A 132 10.04 26.11 8.99
CA SER A 132 9.64 27.27 9.77
C SER A 132 9.72 26.98 11.27
N TYR A 133 9.32 25.78 11.70
CA TYR A 133 9.41 25.39 13.11
C TYR A 133 10.85 25.04 13.51
N TRP A 134 11.65 24.44 12.62
CA TRP A 134 13.07 24.21 12.85
C TRP A 134 13.83 25.51 13.09
N SER A 135 13.58 26.54 12.28
CA SER A 135 14.15 27.87 12.45
C SER A 135 13.82 28.48 13.82
N TYR A 136 12.57 28.30 14.28
CA TYR A 136 12.13 28.69 15.62
C TYR A 136 12.88 27.93 16.73
N LEU A 137 13.05 26.61 16.58
CA LEU A 137 13.81 25.77 17.50
C LEU A 137 15.29 26.17 17.58
N VAL A 138 15.92 26.45 16.43
CA VAL A 138 17.31 26.92 16.37
C VAL A 138 17.48 28.27 17.05
N TYR A 139 16.54 29.20 16.86
CA TYR A 139 16.54 30.49 17.55
C TYR A 139 16.48 30.34 19.08
N TYR A 140 15.64 29.42 19.58
CA TYR A 140 15.57 29.10 21.01
C TYR A 140 16.83 28.41 21.53
N LYS A 141 17.40 27.47 20.77
CA LYS A 141 18.68 26.81 21.11
C LYS A 141 19.81 27.80 21.30
N LYS A 142 19.93 28.80 20.41
CA LYS A 142 20.98 29.84 20.48
C LYS A 142 20.86 30.77 21.69
N GLN A 143 19.65 30.96 22.22
CA GLN A 143 19.40 31.80 23.40
C GLN A 143 19.47 31.05 24.73
N SER A 144 19.44 29.71 24.69
CA SER A 144 19.45 28.89 25.91
C SER A 144 20.80 28.95 26.60
N THR A 145 20.85 29.53 27.80
CA THR A 145 22.05 29.56 28.66
C THR A 145 22.09 28.41 29.67
N SER A 146 20.97 27.69 29.85
CA SER A 146 20.84 26.56 30.79
C SER A 146 21.10 25.22 30.10
N ILE A 147 21.94 24.38 30.71
CA ILE A 147 22.25 23.01 30.24
C ILE A 147 20.98 22.14 30.20
N THR A 148 20.10 22.26 31.21
CA THR A 148 18.84 21.51 31.28
C THR A 148 17.93 21.85 30.09
N ASN A 149 17.83 23.13 29.75
CA ASN A 149 17.03 23.59 28.61
C ASN A 149 17.65 23.14 27.28
N ALA A 150 18.99 23.16 27.17
CA ALA A 150 19.67 22.66 25.98
C ALA A 150 19.41 21.17 25.74
N ASN A 151 19.47 20.33 26.80
CA ASN A 151 19.17 18.90 26.69
C ASN A 151 17.72 18.65 26.27
N GLN A 152 16.77 19.40 26.84
CA GLN A 152 15.37 19.24 26.48
C GLN A 152 15.08 19.74 25.05
N LEU A 153 15.72 20.82 24.60
CA LEU A 153 15.64 21.27 23.20
C LEU A 153 16.27 20.26 22.22
N ASN A 154 17.28 19.50 22.63
CA ASN A 154 17.81 18.40 21.82
C ASN A 154 16.79 17.26 21.67
N LYS A 155 16.13 16.84 22.75
CA LYS A 155 15.04 15.85 22.65
C LYS A 155 13.90 16.30 21.73
N ILE A 156 13.52 17.58 21.80
CA ILE A 156 12.51 18.18 20.92
C ILE A 156 12.97 18.15 19.46
N SER A 157 14.26 18.42 19.21
CA SER A 157 14.90 18.27 17.89
C SER A 157 14.76 16.85 17.37
N ASP A 158 15.14 15.85 18.18
CA ASP A 158 15.08 14.44 17.80
C ASP A 158 13.64 14.00 17.48
N CYS A 159 12.65 14.50 18.23
CA CYS A 159 11.24 14.22 17.95
C CYS A 159 10.78 14.84 16.62
N LEU A 160 11.27 16.05 16.28
CA LEU A 160 10.96 16.68 15.01
C LEU A 160 11.59 15.92 13.83
N ASP A 161 12.84 15.49 13.97
CA ASP A 161 13.55 14.70 12.94
C ASP A 161 12.85 13.36 12.70
N GLN A 162 12.37 12.71 13.77
CA GLN A 162 11.55 11.50 13.66
C GLN A 162 10.20 11.77 12.97
N LEU A 163 9.52 12.85 13.34
CA LEU A 163 8.26 13.27 12.71
C LEU A 163 8.45 13.47 11.20
N GLN A 164 9.50 14.20 10.80
CA GLN A 164 9.83 14.44 9.39
C GLN A 164 10.17 13.13 8.68
N SER A 165 10.97 12.27 9.30
CA SER A 165 11.35 10.97 8.74
C SER A 165 10.13 10.08 8.45
N PHE A 166 9.21 9.93 9.42
CA PHE A 166 8.01 9.12 9.24
C PHE A 166 7.01 9.74 8.27
N PHE A 167 6.92 11.07 8.21
CA PHE A 167 6.13 11.77 7.22
C PHE A 167 6.63 11.46 5.79
N ILE A 168 7.94 11.60 5.57
CA ILE A 168 8.59 11.34 4.27
C ILE A 168 8.44 9.87 3.87
N LEU A 169 8.75 8.94 4.79
CA LEU A 169 8.57 7.50 4.55
C LEU A 169 7.13 7.16 4.17
N ASN A 170 6.15 7.71 4.91
CA ASN A 170 4.75 7.53 4.57
C ASN A 170 4.44 8.04 3.16
N ALA A 171 4.92 9.22 2.76
CA ALA A 171 4.66 9.75 1.43
C ALA A 171 5.29 8.89 0.31
N TYR A 172 6.55 8.48 0.44
CA TYR A 172 7.23 7.67 -0.58
C TYR A 172 6.70 6.23 -0.66
N SER A 173 6.17 5.68 0.43
CA SER A 173 5.58 4.33 0.44
C SER A 173 4.33 4.18 -0.46
N TYR A 174 3.76 5.28 -0.97
CA TYR A 174 2.69 5.25 -1.99
C TYR A 174 3.21 4.83 -3.38
N SER A 175 4.52 5.00 -3.60
CA SER A 175 5.24 4.58 -4.82
C SER A 175 5.84 3.16 -4.67
N GLU A 176 5.95 2.65 -3.45
CA GLU A 176 6.38 1.27 -3.18
C GLU A 176 5.25 0.30 -3.51
N ARG A 177 5.36 -0.33 -4.68
CA ARG A 177 4.35 -1.23 -5.25
C ARG A 177 5.00 -2.46 -5.85
N ALA A 178 4.20 -3.51 -6.06
CA ALA A 178 4.66 -4.64 -6.85
C ALA A 178 5.13 -4.17 -8.23
N PRO A 179 6.34 -4.58 -8.70
CA PRO A 179 6.82 -4.20 -10.00
C PRO A 179 5.83 -4.62 -11.10
N SER A 180 5.59 -3.75 -12.08
CA SER A 180 4.61 -3.99 -13.14
C SER A 180 4.86 -5.29 -13.92
N PHE A 181 6.13 -5.72 -13.99
CA PHE A 181 6.52 -6.98 -14.61
C PHE A 181 6.00 -8.20 -13.84
N VAL A 182 5.97 -8.17 -12.50
CA VAL A 182 5.40 -9.25 -11.67
C VAL A 182 3.89 -9.32 -11.84
N MET A 183 3.21 -8.17 -11.91
CA MET A 183 1.77 -8.11 -12.21
C MET A 183 1.44 -8.71 -13.58
N LEU A 184 2.24 -8.39 -14.61
CA LEU A 184 2.10 -8.96 -15.94
C LEU A 184 2.33 -10.48 -15.93
N LEU A 185 3.33 -10.96 -15.20
CA LEU A 185 3.59 -12.39 -15.03
C LEU A 185 2.39 -13.12 -14.40
N LEU A 186 1.78 -12.54 -13.35
CA LEU A 186 0.58 -13.10 -12.72
C LEU A 186 -0.61 -13.19 -13.70
N VAL A 187 -0.82 -12.16 -14.52
CA VAL A 187 -1.85 -12.18 -15.56
C VAL A 187 -1.57 -13.29 -16.56
N ILE A 188 -0.37 -13.39 -17.12
CA ILE A 188 -0.06 -14.43 -18.11
C ILE A 188 -0.20 -15.83 -17.49
N MET A 189 0.35 -16.06 -16.30
CA MET A 189 0.28 -17.36 -15.63
C MET A 189 -1.16 -17.76 -15.29
N SER A 190 -1.98 -16.83 -14.81
CA SER A 190 -3.40 -17.10 -14.54
C SER A 190 -4.18 -17.42 -15.81
N LEU A 191 -3.89 -16.75 -16.93
CA LEU A 191 -4.51 -17.10 -18.21
C LEU A 191 -4.07 -18.50 -18.67
N LEU A 192 -2.79 -18.82 -18.65
CA LEU A 192 -2.27 -20.14 -19.05
C LEU A 192 -2.83 -21.27 -18.19
N ILE A 193 -2.93 -21.06 -16.87
CA ILE A 193 -3.50 -22.05 -15.96
C ILE A 193 -5.01 -22.12 -16.11
N GLY A 194 -5.71 -21.01 -16.34
CA GLY A 194 -7.12 -21.00 -16.68
C GLY A 194 -7.40 -21.87 -17.91
N PHE A 195 -6.60 -21.71 -18.96
CA PHE A 195 -6.66 -22.55 -20.15
C PHE A 195 -6.43 -24.03 -19.80
N LEU A 196 -5.38 -24.33 -19.03
CA LEU A 196 -5.05 -25.71 -18.61
C LEU A 196 -6.18 -26.33 -17.78
N VAL A 197 -6.77 -25.60 -16.84
CA VAL A 197 -7.90 -26.03 -16.01
C VAL A 197 -9.13 -26.31 -16.88
N GLY A 198 -9.45 -25.42 -17.82
CA GLY A 198 -10.52 -25.62 -18.79
C GLY A 198 -10.31 -26.86 -19.65
N PHE A 199 -9.09 -27.03 -20.18
CA PHE A 199 -8.69 -28.18 -20.99
C PHE A 199 -8.78 -29.49 -20.20
N MET A 200 -8.13 -29.60 -19.05
CA MET A 200 -8.08 -30.82 -18.23
C MET A 200 -9.45 -31.23 -17.71
N ASN A 201 -10.33 -30.27 -17.42
CA ASN A 201 -11.68 -30.57 -16.98
C ASN A 201 -12.53 -31.14 -18.12
N ALA A 202 -12.44 -30.51 -19.30
CA ALA A 202 -13.24 -30.90 -20.44
C ALA A 202 -12.64 -32.06 -21.22
N VAL A 203 -11.36 -32.43 -21.07
CA VAL A 203 -10.71 -33.59 -21.72
C VAL A 203 -11.14 -34.95 -21.12
N LYS A 204 -11.80 -34.95 -19.95
CA LYS A 204 -12.34 -36.16 -19.32
C LYS A 204 -13.75 -36.50 -19.82
N THR A 205 -14.20 -37.75 -19.63
CA THR A 205 -15.52 -38.22 -20.09
C THR A 205 -16.68 -37.53 -19.37
N LYS A 206 -16.50 -37.14 -18.10
CA LYS A 206 -17.45 -36.33 -17.33
C LYS A 206 -16.84 -34.96 -17.06
N ILE A 207 -17.59 -33.91 -17.36
CA ILE A 207 -17.19 -32.51 -17.15
C ILE A 207 -17.66 -32.08 -15.76
N HIS A 208 -16.76 -31.54 -14.94
CA HIS A 208 -17.09 -31.01 -13.61
C HIS A 208 -16.90 -29.50 -13.57
N TYR A 209 -17.99 -28.74 -13.69
CA TYR A 209 -17.93 -27.26 -13.77
C TYR A 209 -17.51 -26.58 -12.46
N ILE A 210 -17.55 -27.28 -11.33
CA ILE A 210 -17.22 -26.74 -10.01
C ILE A 210 -15.73 -26.36 -9.92
N VAL A 211 -14.82 -27.18 -10.44
CA VAL A 211 -13.36 -26.93 -10.29
C VAL A 211 -12.92 -25.67 -11.05
N PRO A 212 -13.26 -25.46 -12.33
CA PRO A 212 -12.95 -24.21 -13.02
C PRO A 212 -13.63 -22.99 -12.39
N LEU A 213 -14.84 -23.14 -11.85
CA LEU A 213 -15.53 -22.06 -11.15
C LEU A 213 -14.77 -21.64 -9.88
N ILE A 214 -14.35 -22.61 -9.06
CA ILE A 214 -13.55 -22.33 -7.85
C ILE A 214 -12.23 -21.65 -8.24
N TYR A 215 -11.54 -22.17 -9.26
CA TYR A 215 -10.31 -21.57 -9.76
C TYR A 215 -10.53 -20.11 -10.19
N PHE A 216 -11.57 -19.86 -11.01
CA PHE A 216 -11.92 -18.53 -11.49
C PHE A 216 -12.16 -17.56 -10.33
N VAL A 217 -13.01 -17.94 -9.37
CA VAL A 217 -13.35 -17.09 -8.22
C VAL A 217 -12.12 -16.81 -7.37
N MET A 218 -11.34 -17.83 -7.02
CA MET A 218 -10.15 -17.68 -6.19
C MET A 218 -9.11 -16.74 -6.82
N VAL A 219 -8.80 -16.94 -8.10
CA VAL A 219 -7.80 -16.14 -8.81
C VAL A 219 -8.31 -14.73 -9.06
N ALA A 220 -9.58 -14.56 -9.45
CA ALA A 220 -10.18 -13.25 -9.65
C ALA A 220 -10.16 -12.42 -8.37
N LEU A 221 -10.63 -12.97 -7.26
CA LEU A 221 -10.63 -12.29 -5.97
C LEU A 221 -9.22 -11.96 -5.49
N THR A 222 -8.28 -12.91 -5.61
CA THR A 222 -6.90 -12.67 -5.18
C THR A 222 -6.24 -11.57 -6.00
N MET A 223 -6.42 -11.57 -7.33
CA MET A 223 -5.90 -10.51 -8.19
C MET A 223 -6.54 -9.15 -7.91
N MET A 224 -7.85 -9.12 -7.62
CA MET A 224 -8.53 -7.88 -7.21
C MET A 224 -7.92 -7.32 -5.93
N VAL A 225 -7.70 -8.14 -4.90
CA VAL A 225 -7.12 -7.68 -3.64
C VAL A 225 -5.65 -7.26 -3.83
N ILE A 226 -4.86 -8.00 -4.61
CA ILE A 226 -3.48 -7.61 -4.95
C ILE A 226 -3.45 -6.26 -5.67
N SER A 227 -4.33 -6.07 -6.66
CA SER A 227 -4.44 -4.81 -7.41
C SER A 227 -4.86 -3.65 -6.50
N ASP A 228 -5.82 -3.87 -5.60
CA ASP A 228 -6.31 -2.86 -4.68
C ASP A 228 -5.24 -2.44 -3.65
N LEU A 229 -4.56 -3.41 -3.02
CA LEU A 229 -3.46 -3.16 -2.06
C LEU A 229 -2.26 -2.43 -2.71
N ASN A 230 -1.98 -2.74 -3.98
CA ASN A 230 -0.93 -2.08 -4.75
C ASN A 230 -1.30 -0.65 -5.19
N ASN A 231 -2.56 -0.24 -5.04
CA ASN A 231 -3.05 1.06 -5.48
C ASN A 231 -3.53 1.91 -4.29
N PRO A 232 -2.61 2.49 -3.50
CA PRO A 232 -2.98 3.27 -2.33
C PRO A 232 -3.72 4.58 -2.63
N PHE A 233 -3.69 5.07 -3.88
CA PHE A 233 -4.37 6.32 -4.27
C PHE A 233 -5.87 6.12 -4.54
N THR A 234 -6.20 5.11 -5.36
CA THR A 234 -7.57 4.91 -5.86
C THR A 234 -8.19 3.60 -5.38
N GLY A 235 -7.40 2.70 -4.78
CA GLY A 235 -7.88 1.48 -4.14
C GLY A 235 -8.81 1.76 -2.97
N SER A 236 -9.57 0.72 -2.62
CA SER A 236 -10.54 0.72 -1.54
C SER A 236 -9.87 0.54 -0.18
N ILE A 237 -8.80 -0.26 -0.13
CA ILE A 237 -8.01 -0.53 1.07
C ILE A 237 -7.00 0.62 1.25
N LYS A 238 -7.33 1.54 2.15
CA LYS A 238 -6.54 2.74 2.43
C LYS A 238 -5.94 2.68 3.84
N PRO A 239 -4.75 3.27 4.05
CA PRO A 239 -4.19 3.40 5.38
C PRO A 239 -5.12 4.24 6.26
N ASN A 240 -5.27 3.82 7.52
CA ASN A 240 -6.18 4.45 8.46
C ASN A 240 -5.47 5.60 9.23
N TYR A 241 -6.08 6.79 9.23
CA TYR A 241 -5.55 7.99 9.87
C TYR A 241 -6.10 8.24 11.28
N HIS A 242 -6.85 7.30 11.86
CA HIS A 242 -7.54 7.47 13.14
C HIS A 242 -6.60 7.87 14.28
N HIS A 243 -5.40 7.27 14.38
CA HIS A 243 -4.44 7.65 15.43
C HIS A 243 -4.01 9.12 15.30
N LEU A 244 -3.72 9.57 14.09
CA LEU A 244 -3.33 10.96 13.81
C LEU A 244 -4.48 11.94 14.14
N ILE A 245 -5.72 11.58 13.82
CA ILE A 245 -6.92 12.36 14.15
C ILE A 245 -7.11 12.46 15.68
N MET A 246 -6.94 11.35 16.40
CA MET A 246 -7.01 11.34 17.86
C MET A 246 -5.93 12.22 18.50
N THR A 247 -4.70 12.17 17.98
CA THR A 247 -3.61 13.06 18.41
C THR A 247 -3.92 14.52 18.14
N TYR A 248 -4.50 14.84 16.97
CA TYR A 248 -4.95 16.19 16.63
C TYR A 248 -5.97 16.73 17.65
N GLU A 249 -7.02 15.97 17.93
CA GLU A 249 -8.06 16.38 18.88
C GLU A 249 -7.51 16.49 20.31
N TYR A 250 -6.60 15.59 20.71
CA TYR A 250 -5.92 15.70 22.01
C TYR A 250 -5.14 17.01 22.15
N ILE A 251 -4.31 17.35 21.16
CA ILE A 251 -3.50 18.59 21.17
C ILE A 251 -4.39 19.82 21.07
N LYS A 252 -5.47 19.77 20.31
CA LYS A 252 -6.40 20.89 20.15
C LYS A 252 -7.04 21.26 21.49
N ASN A 253 -7.49 20.26 22.24
CA ASN A 253 -8.25 20.43 23.48
C ASN A 253 -7.38 20.67 24.73
N ASN A 254 -6.06 20.49 24.66
CA ASN A 254 -5.13 20.71 25.77
C ASN A 254 -4.08 21.77 25.42
#